data_AF-A0A4Y2L7G6-F1
#
_entry.id   AF-A0A4Y2L7G6-F1
#
_cell.length_a   1.000
_cell.length_b   1.000
_cell.length_c   1.000
_cell.angle_alpha   90.00
_cell.angle_beta   90.00
_cell.angle_gamma   90.00
#
_symmetry.space_group_name_H-M   'P 1'
#
loop_
_entity.id
_entity.type
_entity.pdbx_description
1 polymer ?
#
loop_
_entity_poly.entity_id
_entity_poly.type
_entity_poly.pdbx_seq_one_letter_code
_entity_poly.pdbx_strand_id
1 'polypeptide(L)'
;MPQVRNLKPKYTRHLAVISRFTKNRWGIRGSILRMLYKYVTEMICSYACRDWEVNLNFKVKKVLFSTQQMFTLVICRAYRTTPSDYLVALAGLGPGDLVIARENAFTNVISFGVSIHCFGRSWEIL
;
A
#
# COMPACT_ATOMS: atom_id res chain seq x y z
N MET A 1 12.16 15.54 -1.88
CA MET A 1 12.85 14.24 -1.74
C MET A 1 12.81 13.48 -3.06
N PRO A 2 13.97 13.14 -3.65
CA PRO A 2 14.07 12.59 -4.99
C PRO A 2 13.37 11.23 -5.17
N GLN A 3 13.34 10.38 -4.13
CA GLN A 3 12.72 9.05 -4.21
C GLN A 3 11.18 9.08 -4.25
N VAL A 4 10.54 10.01 -3.53
CA VAL A 4 9.08 10.18 -3.53
C VAL A 4 8.56 10.59 -4.92
N ARG A 5 9.36 11.36 -5.66
CA ARG A 5 9.03 11.77 -7.03
C ARG A 5 8.94 10.56 -7.98
N ASN A 6 9.73 9.53 -7.71
CA ASN A 6 9.78 8.31 -8.52
C ASN A 6 8.77 7.24 -8.09
N LEU A 7 8.10 7.40 -6.93
CA LEU A 7 7.07 6.46 -6.48
C LEU A 7 5.87 6.46 -7.43
N LYS A 8 5.25 7.63 -7.61
CA LYS A 8 4.01 7.78 -8.39
C LYS A 8 4.09 7.14 -9.79
N PRO A 9 5.13 7.36 -10.61
CA PRO A 9 5.24 6.71 -11.93
C PRO A 9 5.48 5.19 -11.86
N LYS A 10 6.15 4.67 -10.81
CA LYS A 10 6.28 3.21 -10.62
C LYS A 10 4.92 2.60 -10.32
N TYR A 11 4.19 3.19 -9.39
CA TYR A 11 2.85 2.74 -9.01
C TYR A 11 1.85 2.78 -10.17
N THR A 12 1.85 3.84 -10.99
CA THR A 12 0.96 3.91 -12.15
C THR A 12 1.27 2.82 -13.18
N ARG A 13 2.54 2.44 -13.36
CA ARG A 13 2.90 1.31 -14.23
C ARG A 13 2.35 0.00 -13.68
N HIS A 14 2.55 -0.30 -12.40
CA HIS A 14 2.00 -1.51 -11.78
C HIS A 14 0.47 -1.54 -11.84
N LEU A 15 -0.18 -0.40 -11.55
CA LEU A 15 -1.63 -0.25 -11.68
C LEU A 15 -2.08 -0.51 -13.13
N ALA A 16 -1.40 0.04 -14.12
CA ALA A 16 -1.76 -0.15 -15.53
C ALA A 16 -1.66 -1.62 -15.96
N VAL A 17 -0.68 -2.37 -15.43
CA VAL A 17 -0.57 -3.82 -15.66
C VAL A 17 -1.74 -4.55 -15.00
N ILE A 18 -2.04 -4.26 -13.74
CA ILE A 18 -3.15 -4.90 -13.00
C ILE A 18 -4.49 -4.60 -13.67
N SER A 19 -4.73 -3.36 -14.07
CA SER A 19 -5.96 -2.90 -14.71
C SER A 19 -6.31 -3.68 -15.98
N ARG A 20 -5.33 -4.26 -16.68
CA ARG A 20 -5.57 -5.13 -17.85
C ARG A 20 -6.31 -6.41 -17.49
N PHE A 21 -6.11 -6.91 -16.28
CA PHE A 21 -6.69 -8.15 -15.78
C PHE A 21 -7.95 -7.95 -14.93
N THR A 22 -8.28 -6.71 -14.57
CA THR A 22 -9.41 -6.36 -13.69
C THR A 22 -10.58 -5.74 -14.44
N LYS A 23 -10.95 -6.32 -15.59
CA LYS A 23 -12.15 -5.87 -16.31
C LYS A 23 -13.40 -6.10 -15.47
N ASN A 24 -14.34 -5.15 -15.49
CA ASN A 24 -15.46 -5.10 -14.54
C ASN A 24 -16.30 -6.39 -14.46
N ARG A 25 -16.50 -7.08 -15.59
CA ARG A 25 -17.40 -8.26 -15.70
C ARG A 25 -16.69 -9.62 -15.73
N TRP A 26 -15.44 -9.69 -16.16
CA TRP A 26 -14.72 -10.96 -16.44
C TRP A 26 -13.29 -11.01 -15.86
N GLY A 27 -12.94 -10.07 -14.97
CA GLY A 27 -11.61 -9.97 -14.38
C GLY A 27 -11.39 -10.84 -13.14
N ILE A 28 -10.14 -10.84 -12.67
CA ILE A 28 -9.65 -11.52 -11.46
C ILE A 28 -10.54 -11.22 -10.23
N ARG A 29 -10.69 -12.21 -9.34
CA ARG A 29 -11.45 -12.08 -8.08
C ARG A 29 -10.83 -11.03 -7.16
N GLY A 30 -11.67 -10.27 -6.45
CA GLY A 30 -11.23 -9.20 -5.54
C GLY A 30 -10.27 -9.64 -4.43
N SER A 31 -10.34 -10.92 -3.99
CA SER A 31 -9.42 -11.48 -2.99
C SER A 31 -7.97 -11.55 -3.48
N ILE A 32 -7.76 -12.01 -4.72
CA ILE A 32 -6.43 -12.09 -5.34
C ILE A 32 -5.88 -10.68 -5.58
N LEU A 33 -6.73 -9.73 -5.97
CA LEU A 33 -6.33 -8.32 -6.14
C LEU A 33 -5.94 -7.66 -4.82
N ARG A 34 -6.67 -7.96 -3.74
CA ARG A 34 -6.33 -7.53 -2.38
C ARG A 34 -4.98 -8.10 -1.96
N MET A 35 -4.74 -9.38 -2.22
CA MET A 35 -3.46 -10.03 -1.96
C MET A 35 -2.32 -9.38 -2.75
N LEU A 36 -2.51 -9.18 -4.05
CA LEU A 36 -1.53 -8.53 -4.93
C LEU A 36 -1.23 -7.09 -4.47
N TYR A 37 -2.24 -6.35 -4.03
CA TYR A 37 -2.07 -5.02 -3.45
C TYR A 37 -1.17 -5.06 -2.21
N LYS A 38 -1.46 -5.95 -1.26
CA LYS A 38 -0.67 -6.08 -0.03
C LYS A 38 0.79 -6.38 -0.39
N TYR A 39 1.04 -7.38 -1.22
CA TYR A 39 2.40 -7.74 -1.62
C TYR A 39 3.13 -6.61 -2.35
N VAL A 40 2.56 -6.03 -3.41
CA VAL A 40 3.29 -5.06 -4.26
C VAL A 40 3.37 -3.69 -3.59
N THR A 41 2.26 -3.19 -3.05
CA THR A 41 2.17 -1.83 -2.51
C THR A 41 2.83 -1.74 -1.14
N GLU A 42 2.57 -2.69 -0.25
CA GLU A 42 3.19 -2.66 1.08
C GLU A 42 4.70 -2.88 0.95
N MET A 43 5.20 -3.75 0.04
CA MET A 43 6.65 -3.86 -0.18
C MET A 43 7.29 -2.58 -0.73
N ILE A 44 6.70 -1.93 -1.74
CA ILE A 44 7.25 -0.68 -2.28
C ILE A 44 7.24 0.42 -1.21
N CYS A 45 6.21 0.45 -0.36
CA CYS A 45 6.13 1.37 0.78
C CYS A 45 7.17 1.05 1.86
N SER A 46 7.27 -0.20 2.31
CA SER A 46 8.22 -0.66 3.33
C SER A 46 9.67 -0.45 2.91
N TYR A 47 9.99 -0.64 1.62
CA TYR A 47 11.31 -0.33 1.10
C TYR A 47 11.62 1.17 1.18
N ALA A 48 10.67 2.01 0.77
CA ALA A 48 10.82 3.46 0.84
C ALA A 48 10.82 4.00 2.28
N CYS A 49 10.25 3.24 3.22
CA CYS A 49 10.14 3.56 4.64
C CYS A 49 11.49 3.83 5.29
N ARG A 50 12.53 3.07 4.95
CA ARG A 50 13.89 3.27 5.48
C ARG A 50 14.47 4.65 5.15
N ASP A 51 14.09 5.20 4.00
CA ASP A 51 14.51 6.52 3.55
C ASP A 51 13.57 7.64 4.04
N TRP A 52 12.40 7.28 4.57
CA TRP A 52 11.40 8.23 5.07
C TRP A 52 11.62 8.39 6.57
N GLU A 53 12.13 9.56 6.95
CA GLU A 53 12.31 9.97 8.34
C GLU A 53 11.06 9.71 9.20
N VAL A 54 11.26 9.63 10.51
CA VAL A 54 10.26 9.30 11.54
C VAL A 54 8.94 10.10 11.40
N ASN A 55 8.97 11.28 10.76
CA ASN A 55 7.80 12.09 10.46
C ASN A 55 7.52 12.20 8.96
N LEU A 56 6.51 11.48 8.49
CA LEU A 56 5.98 11.62 7.13
C LEU A 56 5.49 13.06 6.89
N ASN A 57 6.15 13.78 6.00
CA ASN A 57 5.72 15.10 5.56
C ASN A 57 4.33 15.01 4.89
N PHE A 58 3.48 16.02 5.11
CA PHE A 58 2.14 16.14 4.49
C PHE A 58 2.15 15.89 2.97
N LYS A 59 3.19 16.37 2.26
CA LYS A 59 3.33 16.15 0.81
C LYS A 59 3.47 14.66 0.46
N VAL A 60 4.20 13.89 1.28
CA VAL A 60 4.41 12.46 1.08
C VAL A 60 3.13 11.69 1.36
N LYS A 61 2.45 11.99 2.48
CA LYS A 61 1.13 11.41 2.82
C LYS A 61 0.12 11.60 1.69
N LYS A 62 0.04 12.81 1.13
CA LYS A 62 -0.86 13.10 0.01
C LYS A 62 -0.56 12.28 -1.25
N VAL A 63 0.73 12.10 -1.58
CA VAL A 63 1.13 11.26 -2.74
C VAL A 63 0.81 9.80 -2.47
N LEU A 64 1.13 9.31 -1.28
CA LEU A 64 0.86 7.94 -0.87
C LEU A 64 -0.64 7.63 -0.92
N PHE A 65 -1.45 8.49 -0.31
CA PHE A 65 -2.89 8.32 -0.26
C PHE A 65 -3.53 8.37 -1.65
N SER A 66 -3.12 9.34 -2.49
CA SER A 66 -3.58 9.43 -3.88
C SER A 66 -3.23 8.18 -4.69
N THR A 67 -2.04 7.63 -4.47
CA THR A 67 -1.60 6.41 -5.12
C THR A 67 -2.36 5.19 -4.61
N GLN A 68 -2.49 5.02 -3.29
CA GLN A 68 -3.27 3.94 -2.67
C GLN A 68 -4.71 3.93 -3.18
N GLN A 69 -5.37 5.09 -3.20
CA GLN A 69 -6.76 5.20 -3.66
C GLN A 69 -6.96 4.67 -5.09
N MET A 70 -6.00 4.92 -5.99
CA MET A 70 -6.06 4.39 -7.36
C MET A 70 -6.10 2.86 -7.39
N PHE A 71 -5.34 2.20 -6.52
CA PHE A 71 -5.36 0.74 -6.41
C PHE A 71 -6.65 0.24 -5.77
N THR A 72 -7.12 0.91 -4.72
CA THR A 72 -8.35 0.53 -4.03
C THR A 72 -9.57 0.58 -4.96
N LEU A 73 -9.63 1.56 -5.87
CA LEU A 73 -10.65 1.62 -6.92
C LEU A 73 -10.66 0.37 -7.80
N VAL A 74 -9.48 -0.14 -8.16
CA VAL A 74 -9.33 -1.34 -8.99
C VAL A 74 -9.75 -2.61 -8.23
N ILE A 75 -9.37 -2.72 -6.96
CA ILE A 75 -9.73 -3.87 -6.10
C ILE A 75 -11.25 -3.93 -5.88
N CYS A 76 -11.84 -2.80 -5.50
CA CYS A 76 -13.28 -2.69 -5.22
C CYS A 76 -14.12 -2.60 -6.50
N ARG A 77 -13.51 -2.40 -7.68
CA ARG A 77 -14.21 -2.15 -8.95
C ARG A 77 -15.18 -0.98 -8.83
N ALA A 78 -14.79 0.03 -8.07
CA ALA A 78 -15.63 1.14 -7.69
C ALA A 78 -15.47 2.33 -8.65
N TYR A 79 -16.47 3.20 -8.69
CA TYR A 79 -16.40 4.44 -9.46
C TYR A 79 -15.44 5.43 -8.82
N ARG A 80 -14.84 6.29 -9.65
CA ARG A 80 -13.88 7.32 -9.23
C ARG A 80 -14.48 8.36 -8.27
N THR A 81 -15.81 8.51 -8.24
CA THR A 81 -16.54 9.43 -7.35
C THR A 81 -16.65 8.91 -5.91
N THR A 82 -16.28 7.67 -5.64
CA THR A 82 -16.39 7.07 -4.30
C THR A 82 -15.40 7.76 -3.35
N PRO A 83 -15.83 8.16 -2.14
CA PRO A 83 -14.93 8.74 -1.14
C PRO A 83 -13.81 7.78 -0.76
N SER A 84 -12.61 8.32 -0.59
CA SER A 84 -11.37 7.56 -0.38
C SER A 84 -11.40 6.68 0.87
N ASP A 85 -11.95 7.21 1.96
CA ASP A 85 -11.93 6.55 3.27
C ASP A 85 -12.84 5.33 3.26
N TYR A 86 -13.97 5.44 2.57
CA TYR A 86 -14.92 4.36 2.36
C TYR A 86 -14.32 3.24 1.50
N LEU A 87 -13.57 3.59 0.45
CA LEU A 87 -12.90 2.61 -0.42
C LEU A 87 -11.92 1.75 0.36
N VAL A 88 -11.09 2.38 1.22
CA VAL A 88 -10.08 1.68 2.02
C VAL A 88 -10.75 0.69 2.99
N ALA A 89 -11.84 1.11 3.62
CA ALA A 89 -12.64 0.27 4.50
C ALA A 89 -13.28 -0.92 3.75
N LEU A 90 -13.92 -0.67 2.59
CA LEU A 90 -14.50 -1.72 1.73
C LEU A 90 -13.44 -2.73 1.26
N ALA A 91 -12.25 -2.22 0.93
CA ALA A 91 -11.14 -3.06 0.52
C ALA A 91 -10.50 -3.82 1.68
N GLY A 92 -10.89 -3.57 2.94
CA GLY A 92 -10.28 -4.21 4.12
C GLY A 92 -8.79 -3.92 4.23
N LEU A 93 -8.37 -2.72 3.82
CA LEU A 93 -6.97 -2.28 3.82
C LEU A 93 -6.75 -1.26 4.93
N GLY A 94 -5.55 -1.24 5.50
CA GLY A 94 -5.13 -0.13 6.36
C GLY A 94 -4.76 1.10 5.52
N PRO A 95 -4.95 2.33 6.02
CA PRO A 95 -4.38 3.52 5.38
C PRO A 95 -2.86 3.42 5.37
N GLY A 96 -2.23 3.72 4.23
CA GLY A 96 -0.81 3.49 3.99
C GLY A 96 0.09 4.18 5.00
N ASP A 97 -0.27 5.39 5.44
CA ASP A 97 0.48 6.14 6.45
C ASP A 97 0.68 5.34 7.75
N LEU A 98 -0.36 4.60 8.20
CA LEU A 98 -0.29 3.77 9.40
C LEU A 98 0.55 2.51 9.18
N VAL A 99 0.49 1.93 7.97
CA VAL A 99 1.30 0.75 7.61
C VAL A 99 2.79 1.11 7.62
N ILE A 100 3.14 2.28 7.09
CA ILE A 100 4.51 2.80 7.09
C ILE A 100 4.98 3.16 8.50
N ALA A 101 4.13 3.80 9.31
CA ALA A 101 4.46 4.08 10.71
C ALA A 101 4.73 2.78 11.49
N ARG A 102 3.93 1.74 11.25
CA ARG A 102 4.12 0.41 11.83
C ARG A 102 5.44 -0.22 11.37
N GLU A 103 5.74 -0.18 10.08
CA GLU A 103 6.99 -0.76 9.55
C GLU A 103 8.22 0.00 10.08
N ASN A 104 8.16 1.33 10.20
CA ASN A 104 9.22 2.13 10.81
C ASN A 104 9.43 1.79 12.29
N ALA A 105 8.35 1.58 13.05
CA ALA A 105 8.46 1.12 14.43
C ALA A 105 9.11 -0.27 14.48
N PHE A 106 8.75 -1.16 13.56
CA PHE A 106 9.29 -2.51 13.48
C PHE A 106 10.78 -2.54 13.11
N THR A 107 11.21 -1.76 12.12
CA THR A 107 12.62 -1.66 11.72
C THR A 107 13.48 -1.07 12.84
N ASN A 108 12.97 -0.09 13.57
CA ASN A 108 13.64 0.43 14.76
C ASN A 108 13.83 -0.67 15.81
N VAL A 109 12.79 -1.42 16.17
CA VAL A 109 12.89 -2.53 17.15
C VAL A 109 13.88 -3.60 16.71
N ILE A 110 13.88 -3.98 15.42
CA ILE A 110 14.87 -4.93 14.87
C ILE A 110 16.29 -4.39 15.01
N SER A 111 16.50 -3.09 14.75
CA SER A 111 17.83 -2.49 14.87
C SER A 111 18.38 -2.51 16.30
N PHE A 112 17.51 -2.59 17.31
CA PHE A 112 17.88 -2.76 18.72
C PHE A 112 18.14 -4.23 19.12
N GLY A 113 18.10 -5.18 18.18
CA GLY A 113 18.49 -6.58 18.43
C GLY A 113 17.44 -7.43 19.15
N VAL A 114 16.17 -7.00 19.19
CA VAL A 114 15.09 -7.76 19.82
C VAL A 114 14.63 -8.90 18.89
N SER A 115 14.50 -10.11 19.43
CA SER A 115 14.08 -11.31 18.69
C SER A 115 12.65 -11.15 18.15
N ILE A 116 12.51 -11.30 16.83
CA ILE A 116 11.29 -11.10 16.03
C ILE A 116 10.37 -12.33 15.96
N HIS A 117 10.68 -13.39 16.71
CA HIS A 117 10.02 -14.71 16.59
C HIS A 117 8.51 -14.71 16.94
N CYS A 118 7.97 -13.62 17.49
CA CYS A 118 6.55 -13.51 17.87
C CYS A 118 5.75 -12.50 17.03
N PHE A 119 6.39 -11.74 16.12
CA PHE A 119 5.70 -10.73 15.33
C PHE A 119 5.48 -11.24 13.90
N GLY A 120 4.37 -11.96 13.71
CA GLY A 120 3.93 -12.38 12.38
C GLY A 120 3.93 -11.18 11.43
N ARG A 121 4.73 -11.25 10.37
CA ARG A 121 4.66 -10.25 9.30
C ARG A 121 3.26 -10.37 8.71
N SER A 122 2.61 -9.25 8.41
CA SER A 122 1.18 -9.22 8.05
C SER A 122 0.80 -10.03 6.78
N TRP A 123 1.78 -10.58 6.07
CA TRP A 123 1.61 -11.45 4.90
C TRP A 123 1.51 -12.94 5.21
N GLU A 124 1.77 -13.38 6.46
CA GLU A 124 1.70 -14.81 6.84
C GLU A 124 0.31 -15.28 7.28
N ILE A 125 -0.71 -14.42 7.22
CA ILE A 125 -2.08 -14.79 7.60
C ILE A 125 -3.01 -14.55 6.40
N LEU A 126 -3.46 -15.68 5.82
CA LEU A 126 -4.40 -15.92 4.70
C LEU A 126 -3.79 -16.28 3.35
#